data_AF-A0A966SH44-F1
#
_entry.id   AF-A0A966SH44-F1
#
_cell.length_a   1.000
_cell.length_b   1.000
_cell.length_c   1.000
_cell.angle_alpha   90.00
_cell.angle_beta   90.00
_cell.angle_gamma   90.00
#
_symmetry.space_group_name_H-M   'P 1'
#
loop_
_entity.id
_entity.type
_entity.pdbx_description
1 polymer ?
#
loop_
_entity_poly.entity_id
_entity_poly.type
_entity_poly.pdbx_seq_one_letter_code
_entity_poly.pdbx_strand_id
1 'polypeptide(L)'
;PNLRLGNGLDPRILSHDPRVVAEYVADPLVHDRISARLGAFVALEGAAVRAQAASWRTPTLLLYAGDDRAVSPRGSKEFASAAPQAVVRAECFPQMYHEIFNEPDAEEAFRALETALAALG
;
A
#
# COMPACT_ATOMS: atom_id res chain seq x y z
N PRO A 1 13.96 15.87 19.96
CA PRO A 1 13.05 14.93 19.27
C PRO A 1 12.22 15.52 18.11
N ASN A 2 12.55 16.73 17.59
CA ASN A 2 11.72 17.44 16.60
C ASN A 2 12.30 17.45 15.18
N LEU A 3 13.40 16.72 14.92
CA LEU A 3 14.01 16.69 13.59
C LEU A 3 13.09 15.91 12.63
N ARG A 4 12.72 16.57 11.54
CA ARG A 4 11.97 15.98 10.43
C ARG A 4 12.84 16.04 9.18
N LEU A 5 12.86 14.94 8.43
CA LEU A 5 13.62 14.79 7.20
C LEU A 5 12.64 14.69 6.02
N GLY A 6 13.14 14.88 4.80
CA GLY A 6 12.37 14.49 3.61
C GLY A 6 12.09 12.98 3.64
N ASN A 7 10.89 12.56 3.27
CA ASN A 7 10.47 11.16 3.21
C ASN A 7 11.06 10.41 2.00
N GLY A 8 11.66 11.14 1.03
CA GLY A 8 12.31 10.57 -0.14
C GLY A 8 11.36 10.04 -1.21
N LEU A 9 10.05 10.30 -1.07
CA LEU A 9 9.04 9.90 -2.04
C LEU A 9 9.13 10.76 -3.31
N ASP A 10 9.19 10.12 -4.47
CA ASP A 10 9.05 10.78 -5.76
C ASP A 10 7.57 10.71 -6.19
N PRO A 11 6.83 11.84 -6.24
CA PRO A 11 5.40 11.83 -6.57
C PRO A 11 5.07 11.18 -7.92
N ARG A 12 6.03 11.14 -8.86
CA ARG A 12 5.83 10.56 -10.20
C ARG A 12 5.64 9.05 -10.19
N ILE A 13 5.89 8.38 -9.06
CA ILE A 13 5.70 6.94 -8.91
C ILE A 13 4.37 6.58 -8.23
N LEU A 14 3.55 7.59 -7.91
CA LEU A 14 2.28 7.39 -7.21
C LEU A 14 1.20 6.83 -8.12
N SER A 15 1.06 7.40 -9.31
CA SER A 15 0.07 7.00 -10.30
C SER A 15 0.61 7.19 -11.71
N HIS A 16 0.11 6.41 -12.66
CA HIS A 16 0.29 6.63 -14.09
C HIS A 16 -0.44 7.89 -14.59
N ASP A 17 -1.48 8.35 -13.89
CA ASP A 17 -2.20 9.57 -14.25
C ASP A 17 -1.40 10.81 -13.81
N PRO A 18 -0.86 11.61 -14.75
CA PRO A 18 -0.14 12.84 -14.40
C PRO A 18 -1.02 13.88 -13.69
N ARG A 19 -2.36 13.81 -13.83
CA ARG A 19 -3.27 14.67 -13.07
C ARG A 19 -3.24 14.35 -11.59
N VAL A 20 -3.23 13.07 -11.22
CA VAL A 20 -3.14 12.62 -9.81
C VAL A 20 -1.84 13.11 -9.19
N VAL A 21 -0.72 12.99 -9.92
CA VAL A 21 0.57 13.52 -9.46
C VAL A 21 0.51 15.04 -9.27
N ALA A 22 -0.12 15.77 -10.19
CA ALA A 22 -0.26 17.22 -10.08
C ALA A 22 -1.17 17.63 -8.90
N GLU A 23 -2.28 16.92 -8.68
CA GLU A 23 -3.19 17.13 -7.57
C GLU A 23 -2.50 16.84 -6.22
N TYR A 24 -1.73 15.74 -6.13
CA TYR A 24 -0.92 15.40 -4.96
C TYR A 24 0.09 16.51 -4.60
N VAL A 25 0.80 17.03 -5.61
CA VAL A 25 1.81 18.08 -5.40
C VAL A 25 1.17 19.43 -5.03
N ALA A 26 -0.05 19.70 -5.51
CA ALA A 26 -0.77 20.94 -5.25
C ALA A 26 -1.55 20.94 -3.92
N ASP A 27 -1.78 19.78 -3.30
CA ASP A 27 -2.57 19.68 -2.06
C ASP A 27 -1.79 20.27 -0.86
N PRO A 28 -2.31 21.34 -0.20
CA PRO A 28 -1.65 21.97 0.94
C PRO A 28 -1.60 21.08 2.19
N LEU A 29 -2.35 19.97 2.24
CA LEU A 29 -2.33 19.00 3.33
C LEU A 29 -1.24 17.93 3.14
N VAL A 30 -0.70 17.79 1.92
CA VAL A 30 0.40 16.87 1.62
C VAL A 30 1.74 17.52 1.96
N HIS A 31 2.62 16.77 2.62
CA HIS A 31 3.99 17.22 2.90
C HIS A 31 5.01 16.08 2.85
N ASP A 32 6.26 16.42 2.56
CA ASP A 32 7.37 15.47 2.43
C ASP A 32 8.08 15.16 3.76
N ARG A 33 7.56 15.58 4.92
CA ARG A 33 8.27 15.49 6.20
C ARG A 33 7.94 14.23 7.00
N ILE A 34 8.99 13.48 7.37
CA ILE A 34 8.90 12.31 8.25
C ILE A 34 9.81 12.46 9.48
N SER A 35 9.36 12.01 10.64
CA SER A 35 10.21 11.95 11.84
C SER A 35 11.12 10.72 11.79
N ALA A 36 12.31 10.80 12.40
CA ALA A 36 13.23 9.67 12.45
C ALA A 36 12.60 8.40 13.06
N ARG A 37 11.76 8.56 14.09
CA ARG A 37 11.03 7.44 14.72
C ARG A 37 10.04 6.79 13.74
N LEU A 38 9.27 7.59 13.00
CA LEU A 38 8.32 7.06 12.03
C LEU A 38 9.04 6.40 10.84
N GLY A 39 10.12 7.01 10.34
CA GLY A 39 10.95 6.41 9.29
C GLY A 39 11.53 5.06 9.70
N ALA A 40 12.06 4.95 10.92
CA ALA A 40 12.56 3.69 11.45
C ALA A 40 11.45 2.62 11.57
N PHE A 41 10.27 3.00 12.05
CA PHE A 41 9.11 2.10 12.13
C PHE A 41 8.73 1.55 10.74
N VAL A 42 8.55 2.43 9.75
CA VAL A 42 8.20 2.03 8.38
C VAL A 42 9.26 1.11 7.77
N ALA A 43 10.55 1.40 8.01
CA ALA A 43 11.65 0.63 7.45
C ALA A 43 11.82 -0.77 8.08
N LEU A 44 11.48 -0.94 9.35
CA LEU A 44 11.85 -2.14 10.11
C LEU A 44 10.69 -3.11 10.37
N GLU A 45 9.49 -2.59 10.63
CA GLU A 45 8.39 -3.43 11.14
C GLU A 45 7.78 -4.37 10.09
N GLY A 46 8.02 -4.12 8.81
CA GLY A 46 7.55 -5.01 7.73
C GLY A 46 8.03 -6.46 7.92
N ALA A 47 9.25 -6.67 8.42
CA ALA A 47 9.76 -8.02 8.69
C ALA A 47 9.02 -8.71 9.85
N ALA A 48 8.71 -7.97 10.92
CA ALA A 48 7.98 -8.47 12.07
C ALA A 48 6.54 -8.85 11.72
N VAL A 49 5.88 -8.08 10.85
CA VAL A 49 4.53 -8.41 10.34
C VAL A 49 4.56 -9.68 9.50
N ARG A 50 5.52 -9.83 8.58
CA ARG A 50 5.66 -11.04 7.75
C ARG A 50 5.97 -12.29 8.58
N ALA A 51 6.80 -12.18 9.61
CA ALA A 51 7.10 -13.29 10.52
C ALA A 51 5.85 -13.83 11.25
N GLN A 52 4.83 -12.99 11.45
CA GLN A 52 3.59 -13.37 12.13
C GLN A 52 2.46 -13.82 11.19
N ALA A 53 2.66 -13.75 9.86
CA ALA A 53 1.64 -14.00 8.85
C ALA A 53 0.93 -15.35 9.04
N ALA A 54 1.67 -16.43 9.29
CA ALA A 54 1.09 -17.78 9.46
C ALA A 54 0.14 -17.91 10.66
N SER A 55 0.28 -17.02 11.65
CA SER A 55 -0.58 -16.98 12.84
C SER A 55 -1.69 -15.93 12.76
N TRP A 56 -1.85 -15.27 11.60
CA TRP A 56 -2.83 -14.21 11.43
C TRP A 56 -4.26 -14.72 11.64
N ARG A 57 -5.06 -13.96 12.39
CA ARG A 57 -6.44 -14.34 12.74
C ARG A 57 -7.48 -13.30 12.30
N THR A 58 -7.04 -12.09 11.97
CA THR A 58 -7.94 -10.99 11.62
C THR A 58 -8.38 -11.13 10.16
N PRO A 59 -9.69 -11.21 9.87
CA PRO A 59 -10.17 -11.13 8.48
C PRO A 59 -9.59 -9.90 7.77
N THR A 60 -8.90 -10.11 6.66
CA THR A 60 -8.10 -9.09 5.97
C THR A 60 -8.26 -9.22 4.47
N LEU A 61 -8.58 -8.11 3.81
CA LEU A 61 -8.38 -7.92 2.38
C LEU A 61 -7.06 -7.16 2.17
N LEU A 62 -6.12 -7.75 1.45
CA LEU A 62 -4.85 -7.14 1.08
C LEU A 62 -4.85 -6.79 -0.41
N LEU A 63 -5.05 -5.52 -0.73
CA LEU A 63 -4.95 -4.98 -2.08
C LEU A 63 -3.59 -4.30 -2.25
N TYR A 64 -2.86 -4.60 -3.33
CA TYR A 64 -1.55 -4.00 -3.56
C TYR A 64 -1.19 -3.88 -5.04
N ALA A 65 -0.41 -2.86 -5.37
CA ALA A 65 0.15 -2.63 -6.69
C ALA A 65 1.35 -3.54 -6.97
N GLY A 66 1.47 -4.03 -8.21
CA GLY A 66 2.55 -4.92 -8.64
C GLY A 66 3.79 -4.22 -9.20
N ASP A 67 3.65 -3.01 -9.76
CA ASP A 67 4.77 -2.14 -10.15
C ASP A 67 4.94 -0.96 -9.17
N ASP A 68 4.67 -1.23 -7.89
CA ASP A 68 4.88 -0.24 -6.83
C ASP A 68 6.39 0.00 -6.64
N ARG A 69 6.81 1.25 -6.88
CA ARG A 69 8.19 1.72 -6.70
C ARG A 69 8.39 2.49 -5.39
N ALA A 70 7.32 2.80 -4.67
CA ALA A 70 7.38 3.40 -3.34
C ALA A 70 7.51 2.33 -2.25
N VAL A 71 6.82 1.20 -2.38
CA VAL A 71 6.85 0.06 -1.45
C VAL A 71 7.06 -1.24 -2.22
N SER A 72 7.91 -2.14 -1.72
CA SER A 72 8.17 -3.40 -2.40
C SER A 72 6.95 -4.35 -2.35
N PRO A 73 6.34 -4.69 -3.49
CA PRO A 73 5.16 -5.57 -3.54
C PRO A 73 5.48 -7.02 -3.13
N ARG A 74 6.76 -7.38 -3.15
CA ARG A 74 7.27 -8.65 -2.64
C ARG A 74 6.83 -8.89 -1.20
N GLY A 75 6.81 -7.84 -0.36
CA GLY A 75 6.41 -7.96 1.05
C GLY A 75 4.94 -8.41 1.19
N SER A 76 4.04 -7.81 0.42
CA SER A 76 2.62 -8.18 0.36
C SER A 76 2.43 -9.61 -0.14
N LYS A 77 3.15 -9.99 -1.20
CA LYS A 77 3.13 -11.36 -1.73
C LYS A 77 3.59 -12.40 -0.72
N GLU A 78 4.71 -12.14 -0.03
CA GLU A 78 5.25 -13.02 1.02
C GLU A 78 4.27 -13.16 2.19
N PHE A 79 3.68 -12.05 2.65
CA PHE A 79 2.66 -12.07 3.71
C PHE A 79 1.45 -12.90 3.30
N ALA A 80 0.86 -12.61 2.13
CA ALA A 80 -0.32 -13.30 1.63
C ALA A 80 -0.09 -14.81 1.44
N SER A 81 1.12 -15.20 1.00
CA SER A 81 1.47 -16.60 0.79
C SER A 81 1.61 -17.38 2.10
N ALA A 82 2.06 -16.72 3.17
CA ALA A 82 2.24 -17.34 4.47
C ALA A 82 0.97 -17.31 5.34
N ALA A 83 0.07 -16.36 5.12
CA ALA A 83 -1.13 -16.18 5.92
C ALA A 83 -2.23 -17.22 5.62
N PRO A 84 -3.09 -17.58 6.60
CA PRO A 84 -4.19 -18.50 6.36
C PRO A 84 -5.20 -17.91 5.38
N GLN A 85 -5.43 -18.61 4.27
CA GLN A 85 -6.36 -18.17 3.20
C GLN A 85 -7.82 -18.09 3.68
N ALA A 86 -8.15 -18.73 4.81
CA ALA A 86 -9.45 -18.61 5.44
C ALA A 86 -9.73 -17.22 6.04
N VAL A 87 -8.68 -16.43 6.31
CA VAL A 87 -8.82 -15.08 6.90
C VAL A 87 -8.10 -13.99 6.12
N VAL A 88 -7.21 -14.33 5.18
CA VAL A 88 -6.57 -13.34 4.30
C VAL A 88 -6.92 -13.62 2.85
N ARG A 89 -7.55 -12.64 2.19
CA ARG A 89 -7.69 -12.58 0.74
C ARG A 89 -6.74 -11.51 0.21
N ALA A 90 -5.96 -11.82 -0.81
CA ALA A 90 -5.03 -10.88 -1.41
C ALA A 90 -5.29 -10.72 -2.91
N GLU A 91 -5.15 -9.50 -3.42
CA GLU A 91 -5.29 -9.17 -4.82
C GLU A 91 -4.16 -8.22 -5.23
N CYS A 92 -3.42 -8.61 -6.26
CA CYS A 92 -2.31 -7.85 -6.82
C CYS A 92 -2.77 -7.24 -8.14
N PHE A 93 -2.52 -5.95 -8.34
CA PHE A 93 -2.75 -5.25 -9.61
C PHE A 93 -1.40 -5.09 -10.33
N PRO A 94 -1.01 -6.02 -11.22
CA PRO A 94 0.40 -6.21 -11.59
C PRO A 94 1.07 -4.99 -12.24
N GLN A 95 0.27 -4.19 -12.93
CA GLN A 95 0.75 -3.03 -13.71
C GLN A 95 0.51 -1.70 -13.01
N MET A 96 -0.21 -1.68 -11.89
CA MET A 96 -0.52 -0.44 -11.21
C MET A 96 0.67 0.11 -10.43
N TYR A 97 0.72 1.44 -10.29
CA TYR A 97 1.59 2.16 -9.36
C TYR A 97 0.98 2.26 -7.95
N HIS A 98 1.69 2.91 -7.02
CA HIS A 98 1.44 2.89 -5.57
C HIS A 98 -0.03 3.17 -5.18
N GLU A 99 -0.67 4.16 -5.80
CA GLU A 99 -2.03 4.58 -5.48
C GLU A 99 -3.07 3.87 -6.35
N ILE A 100 -3.29 2.57 -6.12
CA ILE A 100 -4.20 1.72 -6.91
C ILE A 100 -5.63 2.28 -7.09
N PHE A 101 -6.09 3.13 -6.17
CA PHE A 101 -7.41 3.78 -6.24
C PHE A 101 -7.42 5.09 -7.04
N ASN A 102 -6.26 5.59 -7.41
CA ASN A 102 -6.03 6.78 -8.23
C ASN A 102 -5.30 6.43 -9.54
N GLU A 103 -5.28 5.15 -9.93
CA GLU A 103 -4.80 4.73 -11.24
C GLU A 103 -5.84 5.00 -12.33
N PRO A 104 -5.44 5.12 -13.61
CA PRO A 104 -6.39 5.25 -14.72
C PRO A 104 -7.44 4.13 -14.75
N ASP A 105 -7.07 2.92 -14.33
CA ASP A 105 -7.92 1.73 -14.28
C ASP A 105 -8.42 1.42 -12.86
N ALA A 106 -8.50 2.42 -11.96
CA ALA A 106 -8.85 2.26 -10.54
C ALA A 106 -10.18 1.54 -10.28
N GLU A 107 -11.09 1.49 -11.26
CA GLU A 107 -12.32 0.72 -11.15
C GLU A 107 -12.07 -0.77 -10.82
N GLU A 108 -10.94 -1.34 -11.26
CA GLU A 108 -10.56 -2.71 -10.91
C GLU A 108 -10.33 -2.85 -9.39
N ALA A 109 -9.58 -1.92 -8.80
CA ALA A 109 -9.32 -1.88 -7.36
C ALA A 109 -10.60 -1.62 -6.55
N PHE A 110 -11.47 -0.72 -7.01
CA PHE A 110 -12.76 -0.47 -6.36
C PHE A 110 -13.68 -1.69 -6.44
N ARG A 111 -13.79 -2.37 -7.59
CA ARG A 111 -14.59 -3.59 -7.73
C ARG A 111 -14.09 -4.71 -6.80
N ALA A 112 -12.77 -4.88 -6.67
CA ALA A 112 -12.17 -5.84 -5.76
C ALA A 112 -12.55 -5.56 -4.29
N LEU A 113 -12.54 -4.28 -3.90
CA LEU A 113 -12.95 -3.83 -2.57
C LEU A 113 -14.44 -4.05 -2.33
N GLU A 114 -15.31 -3.60 -3.23
CA GLU A 114 -16.77 -3.75 -3.14
C GLU A 114 -17.18 -5.22 -3.04
N THR A 115 -16.60 -6.08 -3.88
CA THR A 115 -16.87 -7.53 -3.86
C THR A 115 -16.51 -8.14 -2.51
N ALA A 116 -15.36 -7.75 -1.95
CA ALA A 116 -14.92 -8.25 -0.66
C ALA A 116 -15.82 -7.76 0.49
N LEU A 117 -16.25 -6.51 0.45
CA LEU A 117 -17.17 -5.95 1.45
C LEU A 117 -18.56 -6.56 1.37
N ALA A 118 -19.07 -6.81 0.17
CA ALA A 118 -20.35 -7.48 -0.04
C ALA A 118 -20.37 -8.91 0.52
N ALA A 119 -19.24 -9.62 0.50
CA ALA A 119 -19.11 -10.97 1.05
C ALA A 119 -19.06 -11.02 2.59
N LEU A 120 -19.04 -9.87 3.27
CA LEU A 120 -19.10 -9.79 4.74
C LEU A 120 -20.53 -9.68 5.29
N GLY A 121 -21.53 -9.44 4.43
CA GLY A 121 -22.95 -9.36 4.77
C GLY A 121 -23.72 -10.61 4.37
#